data_AF-A0A2K3KKR6-F1
#
_entry.id   AF-A0A2K3KKR6-F1
#
_cell.length_a   1.000
_cell.length_b   1.000
_cell.length_c   1.000
_cell.angle_alpha   90.00
_cell.angle_beta   90.00
_cell.angle_gamma   90.00
#
_symmetry.space_group_name_H-M   'P 1'
#
loop_
_entity.id
_entity.type
_entity.pdbx_description
1 polymer ?
#
loop_
_entity_poly.entity_id
_entity_poly.type
_entity_poly.pdbx_seq_one_letter_code
_entity_poly.pdbx_strand_id
1 'polypeptide(L)' 'MPEEELVELKFRLYDGSDIGPFRYSPTSTVSMLKERIFSEWPK' A
#
# COMPACT_ATOMS: atom_id res chain seq x y z
N MET A 1 1.20 21.87 -13.28
CA MET A 1 1.76 20.57 -12.82
C MET A 1 0.68 19.54 -13.11
N PRO A 2 0.92 18.47 -13.87
CA PRO A 2 -0.05 17.37 -13.90
C PRO A 2 -0.23 16.89 -12.46
N GLU A 3 -1.47 16.72 -12.00
CA GLU A 3 -1.71 16.06 -10.72
C GLU A 3 -1.03 14.69 -10.77
N GLU A 4 -0.20 14.38 -9.78
CA GLU A 4 0.34 13.03 -9.64
C GLU A 4 -0.86 12.10 -9.47
N GLU A 5 -1.12 11.27 -10.49
CA GLU A 5 -2.23 10.33 -10.49
C GLU A 5 -1.94 9.22 -9.48
N LEU A 6 -2.29 9.47 -8.21
CA LEU A 6 -2.05 8.52 -7.14
C LEU A 6 -3.15 7.45 -7.12
N VAL A 7 -2.74 6.20 -6.88
CA VAL A 7 -3.64 5.07 -6.69
C VAL A 7 -3.74 4.75 -5.20
N GLU A 8 -4.97 4.57 -4.72
CA GLU A 8 -5.22 4.15 -3.34
C GLU A 8 -5.25 2.62 -3.24
N LEU A 9 -4.42 2.06 -2.38
CA LEU A 9 -4.32 0.62 -2.14
C LEU A 9 -4.59 0.30 -0.66
N LYS A 10 -5.25 -0.83 -0.43
CA LYS A 10 -5.37 -1.48 0.88
C LYS A 10 -5.00 -2.95 0.76
N PHE A 11 -4.45 -3.53 1.82
CA PHE A 11 -3.93 -4.90 1.82
C PHE A 11 -4.71 -5.78 2.77
N ARG A 12 -5.43 -6.77 2.21
CA ARG A 12 -6.18 -7.77 2.96
C ARG A 12 -5.24 -8.86 3.51
N LEU A 13 -5.27 -9.09 4.81
CA LEU A 13 -4.51 -10.14 5.50
C LEU A 13 -5.31 -11.45 5.57
N TYR A 14 -4.61 -12.53 5.98
CA TYR A 14 -5.16 -13.89 6.04
C TYR A 14 -6.31 -14.04 7.05
N ASP A 15 -6.35 -13.19 8.07
CA ASP A 15 -7.40 -13.16 9.11
C ASP A 15 -8.62 -12.34 8.70
N GLY A 16 -8.61 -11.77 7.49
CA GLY A 16 -9.69 -10.95 6.97
C GLY A 16 -9.55 -9.45 7.30
N SER A 17 -8.56 -9.03 8.09
CA SER A 17 -8.27 -7.63 8.38
C SER A 17 -7.59 -6.92 7.20
N ASP A 18 -7.64 -5.58 7.18
CA ASP A 18 -7.03 -4.75 6.13
C ASP A 18 -5.94 -3.85 6.75
N ILE A 19 -4.79 -3.69 6.07
CA ILE A 19 -3.80 -2.64 6.33
C ILE A 19 -3.98 -1.53 5.28
N GLY A 20 -4.08 -0.27 5.73
CA GLY A 20 -4.27 0.91 4.88
C GLY A 20 -5.65 1.58 5.07
N PRO A 21 -6.10 2.43 4.12
CA PRO A 21 -5.54 2.66 2.79
C PRO A 21 -4.26 3.50 2.75
N PHE A 22 -3.48 3.35 1.68
CA PHE A 22 -2.30 4.18 1.36
C PHE A 22 -2.32 4.63 -0.09
N ARG A 23 -1.74 5.80 -0.37
CA ARG A 23 -1.61 6.35 -1.73
C ARG A 23 -0.23 6.04 -2.30
N TYR A 24 -0.19 5.60 -3.55
CA TYR A 24 1.04 5.27 -4.26
C TYR A 24 1.06 5.89 -5.65
N SER A 25 2.26 6.20 -6.14
CA SER A 25 2.47 6.48 -7.55
C SER A 25 2.21 5.21 -8.38
N PRO A 26 1.70 5.29 -9.62
CA PRO A 26 1.62 4.16 -10.54
C PRO A 26 3.00 3.54 -10.86
N THR A 27 4.09 4.27 -10.60
CA THR A 27 5.47 3.80 -10.76
C THR A 27 6.04 3.10 -9.51
N SER A 28 5.29 3.05 -8.40
CA SER A 28 5.72 2.35 -7.19
C SER A 28 5.96 0.86 -7.46
N THR A 29 7.09 0.34 -6.99
CA THR A 29 7.45 -1.06 -7.22
C THR A 29 6.75 -1.99 -6.23
N VAL A 30 6.59 -3.27 -6.62
CA VAL A 30 6.06 -4.30 -5.73
C VAL A 30 6.95 -4.49 -4.49
N SER A 31 8.27 -4.25 -4.57
CA SER A 31 9.17 -4.30 -3.40
C SER A 31 8.78 -3.26 -2.35
N MET A 32 8.58 -2.00 -2.76
CA MET A 32 8.13 -0.93 -1.87
C MET A 32 6.77 -1.23 -1.22
N LEU A 33 5.83 -1.80 -1.99
CA LEU A 33 4.53 -2.21 -1.46
C LEU A 33 4.69 -3.30 -0.37
N LYS A 34 5.52 -4.31 -0.61
CA LYS A 34 5.80 -5.38 0.36
C LYS A 34 6.49 -4.87 1.61
N GLU A 35 7.49 -4.00 1.47
CA GLU A 35 8.18 -3.35 2.60
C GLU A 35 7.18 -2.58 3.48
N ARG A 36 6.21 -1.88 2.88
CA ARG A 36 5.15 -1.21 3.63
C ARG A 36 4.31 -2.20 4.44
N ILE A 37 3.90 -3.32 3.85
CA ILE A 37 3.10 -4.34 4.55
C ILE A 37 3.86 -4.87 5.78
N PHE A 38 5.16 -5.14 5.65
CA PHE A 38 5.96 -5.56 6.80
C PHE A 38 6.10 -4.46 7.86
N SER A 39 6.28 -3.20 7.46
CA SER A 39 6.40 -2.07 8.37
C SER A 39 5.12 -1.78 9.17
N GLU A 40 3.95 -2.03 8.57
CA GLU A 40 2.64 -1.76 9.17
C GLU A 40 1.98 -3.03 9.69
N TRP A 41 2.74 -4.13 9.82
CA TRP A 41 2.18 -5.41 10.24
C TRP A 41 1.60 -5.31 11.67
N PRO A 42 0.35 -5.72 11.90
CA PRO A 42 -0.25 -5.72 13.23
C PRO A 42 0.54 -6.61 14.19
N LYS A 43 0.74 -6.15 15.43
CA LYS A 43 1.37 -6.95 16.49
C LYS A 43 0.44 -8.03 17.02
#